data_AF-A0AAD4DSL4-F1
#
_entry.id   AF-A0AAD4DSL4-F1
#
_cell.length_a   1.000
_cell.length_b   1.000
_cell.length_c   1.000
_cell.angle_alpha   90.00
_cell.angle_beta   90.00
_cell.angle_gamma   90.00
#
_symmetry.space_group_name_H-M   'P 1'
#
loop_
_entity.id
_entity.type
_entity.pdbx_description
1 polymer ?
#
loop_
_entity_poly.entity_id
_entity_poly.type
_entity_poly.pdbx_seq_one_letter_code
_entity_poly.pdbx_strand_id
1 'polypeptide(L)'
;LLKGDQDVLCIAGMGKTLGFWIPLLFRINSIQLVVTPLNLLGKQNALSLAKAGIRAIAINAETASAANFSYRAVAVSPEQIMKPNGDFEKLLKDPLFASYLVGIIIDEAHCITEWGEFRPEYRELGRLRYILP
;
A
#
# COMPACT_ATOMS: atom_id res chain seq x y z
N LEU A 1 13.54 -7.31 -3.64
CA LEU A 1 12.68 -6.11 -3.54
C LEU A 1 13.52 -4.84 -3.58
N LEU A 2 14.51 -4.66 -2.69
CA LEU A 2 15.33 -3.46 -2.58
C LEU A 2 16.40 -3.37 -3.68
N LYS A 3 16.65 -2.17 -4.22
CA LYS A 3 17.68 -1.87 -5.23
C LYS A 3 18.64 -0.73 -4.81
N GLY A 4 18.35 -0.02 -3.70
CA GLY A 4 19.06 1.21 -3.33
C GLY A 4 18.41 2.45 -3.98
N ASP A 5 18.75 3.64 -3.49
CA ASP A 5 18.21 4.97 -3.86
C ASP A 5 16.86 5.38 -3.24
N GLN A 6 15.73 4.87 -3.75
CA GLN A 6 14.38 5.29 -3.32
C GLN A 6 13.78 4.40 -2.22
N ASP A 7 14.60 3.51 -1.66
CA ASP A 7 14.17 2.50 -0.71
C ASP A 7 14.41 2.93 0.73
N VAL A 8 13.35 2.99 1.53
CA VAL A 8 13.43 3.24 2.97
C VAL A 8 13.05 1.97 3.72
N LEU A 9 13.97 1.47 4.55
CA LEU A 9 13.72 0.34 5.45
C LEU A 9 13.51 0.85 6.88
N CYS A 10 12.39 0.47 7.50
CA CYS A 10 12.11 0.79 8.89
C CYS A 10 12.04 -0.52 9.72
N ILE A 11 12.65 -0.56 10.91
CA ILE A 11 12.65 -1.73 11.85
C ILE A 11 11.62 -1.51 12.98
N ALA A 12 10.87 -2.56 13.35
CA ALA A 12 9.67 -2.46 14.21
C ALA A 12 10.03 -1.97 15.63
N GLY A 13 9.15 -1.17 16.25
CA GLY A 13 9.31 -0.66 17.63
C GLY A 13 9.36 0.87 17.78
N MET A 14 9.68 1.64 16.73
CA MET A 14 9.78 3.11 16.80
C MET A 14 8.87 3.80 15.77
N GLY A 15 7.64 4.16 16.15
CA GLY A 15 6.87 5.20 15.44
C GLY A 15 6.62 5.01 13.93
N LYS A 16 6.81 3.80 13.39
CA LYS A 16 6.73 3.52 11.94
C LYS A 16 5.44 3.99 11.30
N THR A 17 4.33 3.75 12.00
CA THR A 17 3.00 4.11 11.52
C THR A 17 2.93 5.60 11.22
N LEU A 18 3.57 6.46 12.03
CA LEU A 18 3.63 7.89 11.72
C LEU A 18 4.45 8.12 10.43
N GLY A 19 5.60 7.46 10.29
CA GLY A 19 6.41 7.50 9.07
C GLY A 19 5.66 7.09 7.80
N PHE A 20 4.70 6.17 7.90
CA PHE A 20 3.85 5.76 6.78
C PHE A 20 3.00 6.90 6.22
N TRP A 21 2.56 7.79 7.10
CA TRP A 21 1.53 8.79 6.79
C TRP A 21 2.07 10.21 6.69
N ILE A 22 3.25 10.48 7.26
CA ILE A 22 3.94 11.77 7.16
C ILE A 22 3.97 12.32 5.71
N PRO A 23 4.27 11.53 4.66
CA PRO A 23 4.27 12.05 3.29
C PRO A 23 2.94 12.69 2.86
N LEU A 24 1.80 12.18 3.36
CA LEU A 24 0.47 12.73 3.06
C LEU A 24 0.23 14.11 3.68
N LEU A 25 1.02 14.52 4.67
CA LEU A 25 0.91 15.88 5.23
C LEU A 25 1.55 16.92 4.32
N PHE A 26 2.58 16.53 3.55
CA PHE A 26 3.34 17.45 2.70
C PHE A 26 2.91 17.42 1.23
N ARG A 27 2.42 16.26 0.75
CA ARG A 27 1.94 16.10 -0.63
C ARG A 27 0.42 16.15 -0.67
N ILE A 28 -0.12 17.36 -0.80
CA ILE A 28 -1.57 17.57 -0.94
C ILE A 28 -2.02 16.88 -2.23
N ASN A 29 -3.15 16.17 -2.16
CA ASN A 29 -3.73 15.37 -3.26
C ASN A 29 -2.94 14.11 -3.68
N SER A 30 -1.96 13.66 -2.90
CA SER A 30 -1.32 12.37 -3.16
C SER A 30 -2.00 11.19 -2.47
N ILE A 31 -1.67 9.99 -2.95
CA ILE A 31 -2.13 8.69 -2.47
C ILE A 31 -0.92 7.90 -1.93
N GLN A 32 -1.07 7.35 -0.73
CA GLN A 32 -0.13 6.41 -0.12
C GLN A 32 -0.78 5.03 -0.08
N LEU A 33 -0.12 4.04 -0.68
CA LEU A 33 -0.57 2.65 -0.65
C LEU A 33 0.20 1.88 0.43
N VAL A 34 -0.50 1.13 1.26
CA VAL A 34 0.08 0.24 2.26
C VAL A 34 -0.36 -1.19 1.97
N VAL A 35 0.58 -2.03 1.60
CA VAL A 35 0.37 -3.48 1.45
C VAL A 35 0.60 -4.13 2.80
N THR A 36 -0.42 -4.78 3.36
CA THR A 36 -0.34 -5.40 4.70
C THR A 36 -1.01 -6.79 4.71
N PRO A 37 -0.48 -7.80 5.45
CA PRO A 37 -1.09 -9.13 5.49
C PRO A 37 -2.37 -9.14 6.33
N LEU A 38 -2.52 -8.17 7.24
CA LEU A 38 -3.52 -8.15 8.28
C LEU A 38 -4.60 -7.10 7.99
N ASN A 39 -5.75 -7.58 7.50
CA ASN A 39 -6.93 -6.75 7.25
C ASN A 39 -7.36 -5.94 8.49
N LEU A 40 -7.12 -6.46 9.70
CA LEU A 40 -7.45 -5.77 10.95
C LEU A 40 -6.62 -4.50 11.13
N LEU A 41 -5.33 -4.55 10.81
CA LEU A 41 -4.41 -3.41 10.93
C LEU A 41 -4.74 -2.34 9.89
N GLY A 42 -5.07 -2.75 8.66
CA GLY A 42 -5.57 -1.83 7.63
C GLY A 42 -6.81 -1.06 8.08
N LYS A 43 -7.80 -1.74 8.68
CA LYS A 43 -9.01 -1.08 9.21
C LYS A 43 -8.70 -0.13 10.36
N GLN A 44 -7.84 -0.53 11.29
CA GLN A 44 -7.43 0.34 12.42
C GLN A 44 -6.68 1.59 11.95
N ASN A 45 -5.81 1.45 10.94
CA ASN A 45 -5.11 2.56 10.32
C ASN A 45 -6.09 3.51 9.61
N ALA A 46 -7.05 2.97 8.85
CA ALA A 46 -8.06 3.78 8.18
C ALA A 46 -8.89 4.61 9.17
N LEU A 47 -9.34 3.99 10.28
CA LEU A 47 -10.07 4.69 11.34
C LEU A 47 -9.23 5.79 12.01
N SER A 48 -7.95 5.51 12.27
CA SER A 48 -7.05 6.47 12.93
C SER A 48 -6.76 7.68 12.05
N LEU A 49 -6.56 7.46 10.74
CA LEU A 49 -6.36 8.52 9.76
C LEU A 49 -7.62 9.35 9.51
N ALA A 50 -8.79 8.72 9.49
CA ALA A 50 -10.06 9.43 9.39
C ALA A 50 -10.25 10.40 10.56
N LYS A 51 -9.87 10.01 11.79
CA LYS A 51 -9.87 10.91 12.97
C LYS A 51 -8.91 12.10 12.81
N ALA A 52 -7.84 11.93 12.03
CA ALA A 52 -6.90 13.00 11.69
C ALA A 52 -7.32 13.83 10.45
N GLY A 53 -8.53 13.63 9.92
CA GLY A 53 -9.04 14.34 8.73
C GLY A 53 -8.47 13.83 7.40
N ILE A 54 -7.76 12.70 7.39
CA ILE A 54 -7.22 12.08 6.19
C ILE A 54 -8.21 11.03 5.69
N ARG A 55 -8.68 11.17 4.45
CA ARG A 55 -9.52 10.16 3.81
C ARG A 55 -8.72 8.86 3.64
N ALA A 56 -9.05 7.85 4.42
CA ALA A 56 -8.38 6.56 4.42
C ALA A 56 -9.38 5.40 4.29
N ILE A 57 -8.96 4.32 3.62
CA ILE A 57 -9.76 3.11 3.43
C ILE A 57 -8.89 1.87 3.45
N ALA A 58 -9.43 0.78 4.00
CA ALA A 58 -8.90 -0.56 3.79
C ALA A 58 -9.72 -1.23 2.68
N ILE A 59 -9.05 -1.54 1.57
CA ILE A 59 -9.64 -2.23 0.43
C ILE A 59 -9.56 -3.74 0.67
N ASN A 60 -10.64 -4.43 0.32
CA ASN A 60 -10.76 -5.89 0.34
C ASN A 60 -11.48 -6.35 -0.95
N ALA A 61 -11.67 -7.66 -1.12
CA ALA A 61 -12.21 -8.23 -2.37
C ALA A 61 -13.58 -7.65 -2.76
N GLU A 62 -14.35 -7.16 -1.79
CA GLU A 62 -15.68 -6.59 -1.97
C GLU A 62 -15.63 -5.08 -2.27
N THR A 63 -14.58 -4.39 -1.84
CA THR A 63 -14.46 -2.92 -1.91
C THR A 63 -13.43 -2.42 -2.92
N ALA A 64 -12.76 -3.31 -3.66
CA ALA A 64 -11.82 -2.93 -4.72
C ALA A 64 -12.57 -2.35 -5.92
N SER A 65 -12.78 -1.03 -5.94
CA SER A 65 -13.46 -0.33 -7.02
C SER A 65 -12.85 1.04 -7.29
N ALA A 66 -13.04 1.53 -8.52
CA ALA A 66 -12.54 2.84 -8.95
C ALA A 66 -13.00 4.00 -8.04
N ALA A 67 -14.22 3.92 -7.50
CA ALA A 67 -14.79 4.93 -6.62
C ALA A 67 -14.01 5.08 -5.30
N ASN A 68 -13.42 3.98 -4.84
CA ASN A 68 -12.64 3.92 -3.60
C ASN A 68 -11.19 4.36 -3.77
N PHE A 69 -10.80 4.89 -4.93
CA PHE A 69 -9.48 5.48 -5.16
C PHE A 69 -9.44 7.00 -5.01
N SER A 70 -10.54 7.61 -4.55
CA SER A 70 -10.52 8.99 -4.08
C SER A 70 -9.86 9.16 -2.69
N TYR A 71 -9.53 8.05 -2.03
CA TYR A 71 -8.90 8.02 -0.73
C TYR A 71 -7.38 8.24 -0.84
N ARG A 72 -6.82 8.96 0.12
CA ARG A 72 -5.40 9.34 0.14
C ARG A 72 -4.53 8.32 0.85
N ALA A 73 -5.12 7.52 1.73
CA ALA A 73 -4.44 6.40 2.36
C ALA A 73 -5.21 5.12 2.08
N VAL A 74 -4.59 4.21 1.35
CA VAL A 74 -5.22 2.96 0.91
C VAL A 74 -4.43 1.81 1.51
N ALA A 75 -5.08 1.01 2.35
CA ALA A 75 -4.54 -0.27 2.81
C ALA A 75 -5.08 -1.38 1.91
N VAL A 76 -4.22 -2.27 1.44
CA VAL A 76 -4.57 -3.35 0.51
C VAL A 76 -3.83 -4.63 0.89
N SER A 77 -4.42 -5.79 0.61
CA SER A 77 -3.74 -7.07 0.81
C SER A 77 -2.85 -7.44 -0.39
N PRO A 78 -1.79 -8.25 -0.20
CA PRO A 78 -0.94 -8.74 -1.30
C PRO A 78 -1.74 -9.45 -2.39
N GLU A 79 -2.73 -10.25 -1.99
CA GLU A 79 -3.56 -11.05 -2.89
C GLU A 79 -4.38 -10.16 -3.83
N GLN A 80 -4.79 -8.98 -3.35
CA GLN A 80 -5.54 -8.02 -4.15
C GLN A 80 -4.66 -7.21 -5.09
N ILE A 81 -3.54 -6.68 -4.58
CA ILE A 81 -2.67 -5.82 -5.38
C ILE A 81 -1.92 -6.63 -6.46
N MET A 82 -1.64 -7.91 -6.19
CA MET A 82 -0.98 -8.83 -7.13
C MET A 82 -1.94 -9.68 -7.94
N LYS A 83 -3.26 -9.48 -7.83
CA LYS A 83 -4.25 -10.24 -8.59
C LYS A 83 -4.05 -10.02 -10.09
N PRO A 84 -3.77 -11.07 -10.89
CA PRO A 84 -3.59 -10.94 -12.33
C PRO A 84 -4.86 -10.40 -13.00
N ASN A 85 -4.71 -9.39 -13.87
CA ASN A 85 -5.81 -8.68 -14.52
C ASN A 85 -6.82 -8.05 -13.54
N GLY A 86 -6.42 -7.86 -12.27
CA GLY A 86 -7.23 -7.23 -11.24
C GLY A 86 -7.32 -5.71 -11.42
N ASP A 87 -8.27 -5.10 -10.70
CA ASP A 87 -8.50 -3.66 -10.80
C ASP A 87 -7.31 -2.83 -10.31
N PHE A 88 -6.56 -3.32 -9.32
CA PHE A 88 -5.31 -2.67 -8.89
C PHE A 88 -4.24 -2.69 -9.97
N GLU A 89 -4.07 -3.79 -10.71
CA GLU A 89 -3.06 -3.85 -11.78
C GLU A 89 -3.36 -2.83 -12.88
N LYS A 90 -4.64 -2.71 -13.28
CA LYS A 90 -5.07 -1.70 -14.26
C LYS A 90 -4.83 -0.28 -13.76
N LEU A 91 -5.15 -0.04 -12.49
CA LEU A 91 -4.99 1.25 -11.85
C LEU A 91 -3.52 1.66 -11.71
N LEU A 92 -2.64 0.74 -11.30
CA LEU A 92 -1.21 1.02 -11.14
C LEU A 92 -0.52 1.32 -12.48
N LYS A 93 -1.06 0.79 -13.59
CA LYS A 93 -0.60 1.09 -14.95
C LYS A 93 -1.18 2.39 -15.52
N ASP A 94 -2.20 2.99 -14.90
CA ASP A 94 -2.74 4.28 -15.31
C ASP A 94 -1.75 5.40 -14.92
N PRO A 95 -1.16 6.12 -15.89
CA PRO A 95 -0.19 7.19 -15.61
C PRO A 95 -0.75 8.30 -14.72
N LEU A 96 -2.05 8.60 -14.86
CA LEU A 96 -2.69 9.63 -14.04
C LEU A 96 -2.72 9.18 -12.58
N PHE A 97 -3.17 7.95 -12.31
CA PHE A 97 -3.18 7.40 -10.95
C PHE A 97 -1.76 7.31 -10.38
N ALA A 98 -0.82 6.78 -11.15
CA ALA A 98 0.57 6.65 -10.74
C ALA A 98 1.20 8.00 -10.38
N SER A 99 0.83 9.08 -11.07
CA SER A 99 1.32 10.43 -10.76
C SER A 99 0.88 10.96 -9.39
N TYR A 100 -0.22 10.43 -8.83
CA TYR A 100 -0.68 10.77 -7.48
C TYR A 100 -0.04 9.90 -6.40
N LEU A 101 0.60 8.77 -6.75
CA LEU A 101 1.26 7.93 -5.76
C LEU A 101 2.48 8.63 -5.17
N VAL A 102 2.47 8.84 -3.86
CA VAL A 102 3.65 9.33 -3.12
C VAL A 102 4.54 8.18 -2.66
N GLY A 103 3.99 6.97 -2.55
CA GLY A 103 4.75 5.77 -2.27
C GLY A 103 3.90 4.53 -2.06
N ILE A 104 4.58 3.38 -2.06
CA ILE A 104 4.04 2.08 -1.68
C ILE A 104 4.83 1.58 -0.48
N ILE A 105 4.13 1.29 0.62
CA ILE A 105 4.69 0.74 1.84
C ILE A 105 4.37 -0.73 1.90
N ILE A 106 5.40 -1.54 2.10
CA ILE A 106 5.24 -2.97 2.37
C ILE A 106 5.35 -3.17 3.89
N ASP A 107 4.21 -3.35 4.52
CA ASP A 107 4.11 -3.67 5.93
C ASP A 107 4.47 -5.14 6.17
N GLU A 108 5.05 -5.43 7.33
CA GLU A 108 5.59 -6.75 7.67
C GLU A 108 6.48 -7.34 6.56
N ALA A 109 7.40 -6.54 5.99
CA ALA A 109 8.26 -6.98 4.89
C ALA A 109 9.10 -8.24 5.20
N HIS A 110 9.28 -8.60 6.48
CA HIS A 110 9.86 -9.89 6.89
C HIS A 110 9.05 -11.09 6.38
N CYS A 111 7.75 -10.92 6.13
CA CYS A 111 6.87 -11.90 5.50
C CYS A 111 7.32 -12.30 4.09
N ILE A 112 8.13 -11.48 3.39
CA ILE A 112 8.64 -11.83 2.06
C ILE A 112 9.54 -13.08 2.13
N THR A 113 10.35 -13.19 3.19
CA THR A 113 11.27 -14.32 3.40
C THR A 113 10.65 -15.41 4.26
N GLU A 114 9.96 -15.03 5.34
CA GLU A 114 9.45 -15.98 6.35
C GLU A 114 8.06 -16.54 6.01
N TRP A 115 7.18 -15.72 5.41
CA TRP A 115 5.80 -16.09 5.09
C TRP A 115 5.56 -16.30 3.61
N GLY A 116 6.59 -16.20 2.77
CA GLY A 116 6.45 -16.42 1.34
C GLY A 116 5.93 -17.83 0.99
N GLU A 117 6.09 -18.80 1.89
CA GLU A 117 5.49 -20.14 1.79
C GLU A 117 3.98 -20.14 2.07
N PHE A 118 3.48 -19.24 2.93
CA PHE A 118 2.08 -19.18 3.37
C PHE A 118 1.22 -18.21 2.54
N ARG A 119 1.83 -17.12 2.04
CA ARG A 119 1.21 -16.14 1.13
C ARG A 119 2.15 -15.85 -0.03
N PRO A 120 2.10 -16.65 -1.11
CA PRO A 120 3.00 -16.54 -2.25
C PRO A 120 3.05 -15.13 -2.87
N GLU A 121 1.95 -14.39 -2.79
CA GLU A 121 1.80 -13.04 -3.36
C GLU A 121 2.76 -12.03 -2.74
N TYR A 122 3.24 -12.25 -1.51
CA TYR A 122 4.30 -11.41 -0.92
C TYR A 122 5.62 -11.50 -1.68
N ARG A 123 5.96 -12.67 -2.23
CA ARG A 123 7.18 -12.86 -3.05
C ARG A 123 7.09 -12.08 -4.36
N GLU A 124 5.87 -11.92 -4.86
CA GLU A 124 5.58 -11.26 -6.12
C GLU A 124 5.58 -9.73 -6.02
N LEU A 125 5.55 -9.13 -4.82
CA LEU A 125 5.51 -7.67 -4.62
C LEU A 125 6.69 -6.93 -5.28
N GLY A 126 7.80 -7.62 -5.54
CA GLY A 126 8.90 -7.07 -6.33
C GLY A 126 8.50 -6.63 -7.75
N ARG A 127 7.42 -7.20 -8.30
CA ARG A 127 6.88 -6.88 -9.62
C ARG A 127 6.26 -5.49 -9.70
N LEU A 128 5.85 -4.89 -8.58
CA LEU A 128 5.28 -3.54 -8.55
C LEU A 128 6.24 -2.50 -9.17
N ARG A 129 7.56 -2.71 -9.05
CA ARG A 129 8.58 -1.87 -9.69
C ARG A 129 8.57 -1.89 -11.22
N TYR A 130 7.98 -2.91 -11.83
CA TYR A 130 7.88 -3.05 -13.28
C TYR A 130 6.45 -2.79 -13.79
N ILE A 131 5.48 -2.70 -12.88
CA ILE A 131 4.08 -2.38 -13.20
C ILE A 131 3.88 -0.87 -13.17
N LEU A 132 4.51 -0.19 -12.21
CA LEU A 132 4.50 1.28 -12.13
C LEU A 132 5.33 1.89 -13.27
N PRO A 133 4.85 2.99 -13.88
CA PRO A 133 5.53 3.70 -14.96
C PRO A 133 6.79 4.44 -14.51
#